data_AF-A0A3N7CFH4-F1
#
_entry.id   AF-A0A3N7CFH4-F1
#
_cell.length_a   1.000
_cell.length_b   1.000
_cell.length_c   1.000
_cell.angle_alpha   90.00
_cell.angle_beta   90.00
_cell.angle_gamma   90.00
#
_symmetry.space_group_name_H-M   'P 1'
#
loop_
_entity.id
_entity.type
_entity.pdbx_description
1 polymer ?
#
loop_
_entity_poly.entity_id
_entity_poly.type
_entity_poly.pdbx_seq_one_letter_code
_entity_poly.pdbx_strand_id
1 'polypeptide(L)'
;MKDKKALVRFGWVAILEGISFILLLLAMLMKYDIIGDVEMGKALVKNIGMAHGVLFVLYTLLLIQCWTQYSWKIGKSALYFILSFLPLGTFWVDKQVKKEINRLAVN
;
A
#
# COMPACT_ATOMS: atom_id res chain seq x y z
N MET A 1 -21.10 8.70 13.61
CA MET A 1 -19.79 8.30 14.17
C MET A 1 -18.93 7.79 13.02
N LYS A 2 -17.70 8.29 12.81
CA LYS A 2 -16.85 7.82 11.70
C LYS A 2 -16.44 6.35 11.96
N ASP A 3 -16.61 5.46 10.98
CA ASP A 3 -16.40 4.02 11.18
C ASP A 3 -14.92 3.64 11.05
N LYS A 4 -14.31 3.27 12.18
CA LYS A 4 -12.91 2.81 12.26
C LYS A 4 -12.58 1.65 11.32
N LYS A 5 -13.58 0.84 10.92
CA LYS A 5 -13.37 -0.31 10.02
C LYS A 5 -12.76 0.12 8.69
N ALA A 6 -13.12 1.29 8.16
CA ALA A 6 -12.55 1.79 6.90
C ALA A 6 -11.05 2.08 7.02
N LEU A 7 -10.62 2.75 8.10
CA LEU A 7 -9.19 3.00 8.36
C LEU A 7 -8.42 1.71 8.61
N VAL A 8 -9.01 0.75 9.35
CA VAL A 8 -8.37 -0.54 9.58
C VAL A 8 -8.15 -1.29 8.27
N ARG A 9 -9.17 -1.35 7.40
CA ARG A 9 -9.04 -1.97 6.07
C ARG A 9 -8.00 -1.26 5.22
N PHE A 10 -8.01 0.07 5.20
CA PHE A 10 -7.02 0.85 4.47
C PHE A 10 -5.60 0.61 4.98
N GLY A 11 -5.38 0.57 6.30
CA GLY A 11 -4.08 0.26 6.90
C GLY A 11 -3.57 -1.14 6.52
N TRP A 12 -4.45 -2.16 6.56
CA TRP A 12 -4.10 -3.51 6.12
C TRP A 12 -3.73 -3.57 4.63
N VAL A 13 -4.46 -2.86 3.77
CA VAL A 13 -4.12 -2.84 2.34
C VAL A 13 -2.83 -2.04 2.10
N ALA A 14 -2.59 -0.95 2.85
CA ALA A 14 -1.35 -0.18 2.76
C ALA A 14 -0.12 -1.03 3.11
N ILE A 15 -0.16 -1.83 4.18
CA ILE A 15 0.96 -2.69 4.54
C ILE A 15 1.17 -3.82 3.52
N LEU A 16 0.08 -4.43 3.02
CA LEU A 16 0.16 -5.48 2.00
C LEU A 16 0.71 -4.95 0.67
N GLU A 17 0.29 -3.75 0.28
CA GLU A 17 0.81 -3.05 -0.89
C GLU A 17 2.32 -2.85 -0.76
N GLY A 18 2.80 -2.31 0.36
CA GLY A 18 4.24 -2.09 0.58
C GLY A 18 5.05 -3.37 0.57
N ILE A 19 4.54 -4.44 1.19
CA ILE A 19 5.17 -5.77 1.15
C ILE A 19 5.22 -6.29 -0.29
N SER A 20 4.12 -6.19 -1.04
CA SER A 20 4.06 -6.63 -2.44
C SER A 20 5.02 -5.85 -3.34
N PHE A 21 5.24 -4.56 -3.07
CA PHE A 21 6.21 -3.74 -3.79
C PHE A 21 7.64 -4.22 -3.52
N ILE A 22 8.01 -4.45 -2.26
CA ILE A 22 9.34 -4.99 -1.91
C ILE A 22 9.58 -6.34 -2.58
N LEU A 23 8.60 -7.24 -2.54
CA LEU A 23 8.69 -8.54 -3.20
C LEU A 23 8.83 -8.40 -4.73
N LEU A 24 8.11 -7.44 -5.34
CA LEU A 24 8.22 -7.15 -6.77
C LEU A 24 9.60 -6.61 -7.14
N LEU A 25 10.23 -5.79 -6.27
CA LEU A 25 11.60 -5.32 -6.47
C LEU A 25 12.59 -6.48 -6.43
N LEU A 26 12.47 -7.40 -5.46
CA LEU A 26 13.31 -8.60 -5.41
C LEU A 26 13.13 -9.46 -6.67
N ALA A 27 11.88 -9.66 -7.11
CA ALA A 27 11.59 -10.40 -8.34
C ALA A 27 12.21 -9.74 -9.58
N MET A 28 12.23 -8.39 -9.63
CA MET A 28 12.90 -7.65 -10.70
C MET A 28 14.42 -7.83 -10.65
N LEU A 29 15.04 -7.82 -9.47
CA LEU A 29 16.48 -8.10 -9.35
C LEU A 29 16.84 -9.51 -9.87
N MET A 30 16.00 -10.51 -9.62
CA MET A 30 16.17 -11.86 -10.17
C MET A 30 16.00 -11.90 -11.68
N LYS A 31 14.95 -11.24 -12.20
CA LYS A 31 14.65 -11.17 -13.65
C LYS A 31 15.81 -10.59 -14.45
N TYR A 32 16.54 -9.62 -13.89
CA TYR A 32 17.72 -9.01 -14.52
C TYR A 32 19.05 -9.65 -14.11
N ASP A 33 19.01 -10.87 -13.55
CA ASP A 33 20.19 -11.66 -13.19
C ASP A 33 21.13 -11.00 -12.17
N ILE A 34 20.62 -10.08 -11.34
CA ILE A 34 21.40 -9.40 -10.30
C ILE A 34 21.61 -10.33 -9.10
N ILE A 35 20.59 -11.13 -8.77
CA ILE A 35 20.62 -12.09 -7.65
C ILE A 35 20.35 -13.53 -8.09
N GLY A 36 20.39 -13.78 -9.42
CA GLY A 36 20.27 -15.11 -10.03
C GLY A 36 18.83 -15.60 -10.26
N ASP A 37 18.75 -16.71 -10.98
CA ASP A 37 17.52 -17.42 -11.40
C ASP A 37 16.51 -16.54 -12.16
N VAL A 38 16.90 -16.22 -13.40
CA VAL A 38 16.12 -15.40 -14.33
C VAL A 38 14.74 -15.98 -14.63
N GLU A 39 14.61 -17.30 -14.75
CA GLU A 39 13.33 -17.94 -15.06
C GLU A 39 12.37 -17.85 -13.88
N MET A 40 12.85 -18.09 -12.65
CA MET A 40 12.07 -17.81 -11.44
C MET A 40 11.73 -16.32 -11.33
N GLY A 41 12.69 -15.42 -11.60
CA GLY A 41 12.45 -13.97 -11.60
C GLY A 41 11.33 -13.55 -12.54
N LYS A 42 11.30 -14.06 -13.78
CA LYS A 42 10.21 -13.81 -14.74
C LYS A 42 8.85 -14.28 -14.23
N ALA A 43 8.79 -15.48 -13.66
CA ALA A 43 7.56 -16.04 -13.10
C ALA A 43 7.06 -15.23 -11.88
N LEU A 44 7.98 -14.83 -10.99
CA LEU A 44 7.69 -14.02 -9.81
C LEU A 44 7.22 -12.62 -10.20
N VAL A 45 7.87 -11.94 -11.14
CA VAL A 45 7.44 -10.62 -11.63
C VAL A 45 6.03 -10.69 -12.21
N LYS A 46 5.69 -11.75 -12.95
CA LYS A 46 4.33 -11.93 -13.48
C LYS A 46 3.31 -12.07 -12.36
N ASN A 47 3.54 -12.99 -11.42
CA ASN A 47 2.55 -13.32 -10.39
C ASN A 47 2.45 -12.22 -9.31
N ILE A 48 3.58 -11.76 -8.79
CA ILE A 48 3.64 -10.71 -7.78
C ILE A 48 3.26 -9.37 -8.39
N GLY A 49 3.65 -9.09 -9.64
CA GLY A 49 3.25 -7.87 -10.34
C GLY A 49 1.73 -7.76 -10.51
N MET A 50 1.05 -8.86 -10.86
CA MET A 50 -0.42 -8.89 -10.90
C MET A 50 -1.03 -8.65 -9.51
N ALA A 51 -0.52 -9.34 -8.48
CA ALA A 51 -1.01 -9.17 -7.11
C ALA A 51 -0.81 -7.72 -6.61
N HIS A 52 0.36 -7.13 -6.88
CA HIS A 52 0.69 -5.75 -6.56
C HIS A 52 -0.24 -4.77 -7.29
N GLY A 53 -0.50 -4.97 -8.59
CA GLY A 53 -1.43 -4.13 -9.34
C GLY A 53 -2.86 -4.15 -8.76
N VAL A 54 -3.35 -5.33 -8.38
CA VAL A 54 -4.67 -5.47 -7.71
C VAL A 54 -4.67 -4.75 -6.36
N LEU A 55 -3.61 -4.92 -5.55
CA LEU A 55 -3.45 -4.24 -4.27
C LEU A 55 -3.40 -2.72 -4.43
N PHE A 56 -2.73 -2.19 -5.45
CA PHE A 56 -2.65 -0.76 -5.74
C PHE A 56 -4.01 -0.17 -6.09
N VAL A 57 -4.82 -0.86 -6.90
CA VAL A 57 -6.20 -0.44 -7.19
C VAL A 57 -7.03 -0.44 -5.91
N LEU A 58 -6.96 -1.52 -5.12
CA LEU A 58 -7.69 -1.61 -3.86
C LEU A 58 -7.26 -0.52 -2.86
N TYR A 59 -5.97 -0.25 -2.77
CA TYR A 59 -5.39 0.83 -1.96
C TYR A 59 -5.98 2.19 -2.37
N THR A 60 -6.03 2.47 -3.67
CA THR A 60 -6.55 3.74 -4.21
C THR A 60 -8.04 3.90 -3.92
N LEU A 61 -8.84 2.84 -4.09
CA LEU A 61 -10.27 2.87 -3.77
C LEU A 61 -10.52 3.12 -2.28
N LEU A 62 -9.78 2.44 -1.40
CA LEU A 62 -9.87 2.64 0.04
C LEU A 62 -9.34 4.01 0.48
N LEU A 63 -8.32 4.54 -0.20
CA LEU A 63 -7.83 5.90 0.02
C LEU A 63 -8.92 6.93 -0.29
N ILE A 64 -9.63 6.79 -1.41
CA ILE A 64 -10.75 7.68 -1.78
C ILE A 64 -11.90 7.55 -0.77
N GLN A 65 -12.22 6.32 -0.34
CA GLN A 65 -13.21 6.09 0.71
C GLN A 65 -12.83 6.80 2.02
N CYS A 66 -11.58 6.64 2.49
CA CYS A 66 -11.10 7.29 3.70
C CYS A 66 -11.04 8.81 3.54
N TRP A 67 -10.64 9.31 2.36
CA TRP A 67 -10.60 10.73 2.08
C TRP A 67 -11.97 11.40 2.28
N THR A 68 -13.00 10.82 1.69
CA THR A 68 -14.38 11.34 1.79
C THR A 68 -14.97 11.14 3.18
N GLN A 69 -14.82 9.95 3.78
CA GLN A 69 -15.41 9.62 5.09
C GLN A 69 -14.77 10.39 6.25
N TYR A 70 -13.46 10.63 6.19
CA TYR A 70 -12.73 11.34 7.23
C TYR A 70 -12.53 12.83 6.94
N SER A 71 -13.00 13.31 5.78
CA SER A 71 -12.86 14.70 5.32
C SER A 71 -11.40 15.15 5.34
N TRP A 72 -10.49 14.28 4.89
CA TRP A 72 -9.07 14.62 4.83
C TRP A 72 -8.86 15.76 3.82
N LYS A 73 -7.87 16.63 4.09
CA LYS A 73 -7.43 17.63 3.11
C LYS A 73 -6.87 16.91 1.89
N ILE A 74 -7.14 17.44 0.69
CA ILE A 74 -6.68 16.81 -0.55
C ILE A 74 -5.16 16.62 -0.60
N GLY A 75 -4.37 17.53 -0.02
CA GLY A 75 -2.92 17.39 0.06
C GLY A 75 -2.45 16.15 0.84
N LYS A 76 -3.22 15.72 1.85
CA LYS A 76 -2.93 14.49 2.60
C LYS A 76 -3.20 13.25 1.75
N SER A 77 -4.35 13.20 1.09
CA SER A 77 -4.70 12.09 0.21
C SER A 77 -3.75 12.00 -0.99
N ALA A 78 -3.39 13.13 -1.59
CA ALA A 78 -2.39 13.21 -2.65
C ALA A 78 -1.02 12.71 -2.18
N LEU A 79 -0.57 13.11 -0.98
CA LEU A 79 0.67 12.58 -0.40
C LEU A 79 0.63 11.06 -0.24
N TYR A 80 -0.48 10.51 0.27
CA TYR A 80 -0.62 9.05 0.46
C TYR A 80 -0.63 8.29 -0.86
N PHE A 81 -1.19 8.89 -1.91
CA PHE A 81 -1.15 8.33 -3.27
C PHE A 81 0.25 8.40 -3.87
N ILE A 82 0.96 9.52 -3.72
CA ILE A 82 2.35 9.64 -4.19
C ILE A 82 3.24 8.63 -3.46
N LEU A 83 3.04 8.44 -2.15
CA LEU A 83 3.79 7.47 -1.36
C LEU A 83 3.55 6.02 -1.76
N SER A 84 2.42 5.67 -2.41
CA SER A 84 2.25 4.32 -2.97
C SER A 84 3.14 4.00 -4.17
N PHE A 85 3.77 5.01 -4.80
CA PHE A 85 4.79 4.75 -5.83
C PHE A 85 6.18 4.48 -5.24
N LEU A 86 6.36 4.70 -3.92
CA LEU A 86 7.61 4.44 -3.25
C LEU A 86 7.50 3.12 -2.47
N PRO A 87 8.46 2.19 -2.61
CA PRO A 87 8.39 0.86 -1.99
C PRO A 87 8.26 0.89 -0.46
N LEU A 88 8.71 1.97 0.19
CA LEU A 88 8.62 2.16 1.63
C LEU A 88 7.59 3.22 2.04
N GLY A 89 6.94 3.88 1.08
CA GLY A 89 6.04 4.99 1.37
C GLY A 89 4.76 4.55 2.07
N THR A 90 4.21 3.40 1.70
CA THR A 90 2.97 2.88 2.30
C THR A 90 3.13 2.37 3.74
N PHE A 91 4.35 1.99 4.16
CA PHE A 91 4.64 1.71 5.56
C PHE A 91 4.52 2.95 6.44
N TRP A 92 4.94 4.11 5.93
CA TRP A 92 4.73 5.37 6.63
C TRP A 92 3.23 5.74 6.67
N VAL A 93 2.50 5.50 5.58
CA VAL A 93 1.04 5.70 5.54
C VAL A 93 0.34 4.83 6.59
N ASP A 94 0.66 3.54 6.68
CA ASP A 94 0.12 2.63 7.71
C ASP A 94 0.38 3.17 9.13
N LYS A 95 1.59 3.64 9.42
CA LYS A 95 1.92 4.24 10.72
C LYS A 95 1.04 5.46 11.03
N GLN A 96 0.74 6.28 10.03
CA GLN A 96 -0.13 7.45 10.20
C GLN A 96 -1.60 7.05 10.39
N VAL A 97 -2.08 6.06 9.62
CA VAL A 97 -3.44 5.50 9.75
C VAL A 97 -3.66 4.89 11.14
N LYS A 98 -2.68 4.14 11.66
CA LYS A 98 -2.71 3.59 13.03
C LYS A 98 -2.84 4.67 14.11
N LYS A 99 -2.16 5.81 13.95
CA LYS A 99 -2.32 6.95 14.87
C LYS A 99 -3.73 7.50 14.84
N GLU A 100 -4.37 7.56 13.67
CA GLU A 100 -5.76 8.00 13.55
C GLU A 100 -6.75 7.03 14.15
N ILE A 101 -6.55 5.72 13.96
CA ILE A 101 -7.35 4.69 14.62
C ILE A 101 -7.26 4.85 16.14
N ASN A 102 -6.07 5.05 16.69
CA ASN A 102 -5.88 5.25 18.14
C ASN A 102 -6.55 6.54 18.63
N ARG A 103 -6.48 7.63 17.86
CA ARG A 103 -7.20 8.87 18.21
C ARG A 103 -8.70 8.66 18.29
N LEU A 104 -9.27 7.82 17.42
CA LEU A 104 -10.71 7.49 17.44
C LEU A 104 -11.09 6.47 18.52
N ALA A 105 -10.12 5.81 19.16
CA ALA A 105 -10.35 4.89 20.26
C ALA A 105 -10.37 5.56 21.64
N VAL A 106 -9.78 6.77 21.74
CA VAL A 106 -9.67 7.55 22.99
C VAL A 106 -10.71 8.68 23.06
N ASN A 107 -11.40 8.99 21.95
CA ASN A 107 -12.53 9.94 21.89
C ASN A 107 -13.85 9.18 21.78
#